data_AF-A0A1G8F1A9-F1
#
_entry.id   AF-A0A1G8F1A9-F1
#
_cell.length_a   1.000
_cell.length_b   1.000
_cell.length_c   1.000
_cell.angle_alpha   90.00
_cell.angle_beta   90.00
_cell.angle_gamma   90.00
#
_symmetry.space_group_name_H-M   'P 1'
#
loop_
_entity.id
_entity.type
_entity.pdbx_description
1 polymer ?
#
loop_
_entity_poly.entity_id
_entity_poly.type
_entity_poly.pdbx_seq_one_letter_code
_entity_poly.pdbx_strand_id
1 'polypeptide(L)'
;MNLSIIELLSKIRGEQTASITMQQKTLQVLLSFSFGVLLGFISKYSDTIPSNGLLGYILGIISDITTRLGIWVLLATIIAVWSNNPRIGAIKVFAFFVGMLLMYYIYSMWLFGFFPTYYFIHWGVIALASPIAAYIVWFSRGNGWIAAFCAAMPIGLLVSTGYPFFYTFAITHGFEILFSVILFIILPTNQKQRLRIFTSMLFIMFIIRNSNILSYLFGGL
;
A
#
# COMPACT_ATOMS: atom_id res chain seq x y z
N MET A 1 -33.50 -16.28 -0.55
CA MET A 1 -32.62 -16.74 0.55
C MET A 1 -31.56 -15.67 0.76
N ASN A 2 -31.72 -14.80 1.75
CA ASN A 2 -30.76 -13.73 2.03
C ASN A 2 -29.56 -14.34 2.76
N LEU A 3 -28.43 -14.49 2.05
CA LEU A 3 -27.16 -14.80 2.70
C LEU A 3 -26.82 -13.68 3.68
N SER A 4 -26.34 -14.03 4.86
CA SER A 4 -25.74 -13.06 5.76
C SER A 4 -24.47 -12.46 5.13
N ILE A 5 -24.09 -11.24 5.51
CA ILE A 5 -22.85 -10.59 5.02
C ILE A 5 -21.63 -11.50 5.26
N ILE A 6 -21.61 -12.24 6.37
CA ILE A 6 -20.52 -13.15 6.74
C ILE A 6 -20.42 -14.32 5.75
N GLU A 7 -21.54 -14.92 5.36
CA GLU A 7 -21.56 -15.98 4.34
C GLU A 7 -21.14 -15.47 2.96
N LEU A 8 -21.49 -14.22 2.62
CA LEU A 8 -21.05 -13.61 1.37
C LEU A 8 -19.53 -13.42 1.37
N LEU A 9 -18.95 -12.91 2.46
CA LEU A 9 -17.51 -12.69 2.60
C LEU A 9 -16.72 -14.02 2.59
N SER A 10 -17.21 -15.05 3.28
CA SER A 10 -16.55 -16.36 3.32
C SER A 10 -16.55 -17.05 1.95
N LYS A 11 -17.59 -16.82 1.13
CA LYS A 11 -17.66 -17.31 -0.25
C LYS A 11 -16.66 -16.62 -1.18
N ILE A 12 -16.30 -15.36 -0.90
CA ILE A 12 -15.28 -14.62 -1.68
C ILE A 12 -13.89 -15.17 -1.38
N ARG A 13 -13.54 -15.26 -0.09
CA ARG A 13 -12.28 -15.83 0.39
C ARG A 13 -12.48 -16.40 1.80
N GLY A 14 -12.19 -17.69 1.96
CA GLY A 14 -12.18 -18.33 3.28
C GLY A 14 -11.00 -17.87 4.12
N GLU A 15 -11.25 -17.62 5.41
CA GLU A 15 -10.18 -17.37 6.38
C GLU A 15 -9.35 -18.64 6.60
N GLN A 16 -8.07 -18.48 6.95
CA GLN A 16 -7.25 -19.64 7.30
C GLN A 16 -7.79 -20.29 8.58
N THR A 17 -8.12 -21.58 8.50
CA THR A 17 -8.76 -22.36 9.57
C THR A 17 -7.83 -22.66 10.74
N ALA A 18 -6.51 -22.61 10.53
CA ALA A 18 -5.54 -22.77 11.59
C ALA A 18 -5.59 -21.55 12.54
N SER A 19 -6.08 -21.77 13.75
CA SER A 19 -6.09 -20.76 14.80
C SER A 19 -4.67 -20.46 15.26
N ILE A 20 -4.10 -19.36 14.80
CA ILE A 20 -2.82 -18.87 15.33
C ILE A 20 -2.99 -18.35 16.76
N THR A 21 -1.97 -18.60 17.59
CA THR A 21 -2.01 -18.23 19.01
C THR A 21 -1.96 -16.71 19.19
N MET A 22 -2.38 -16.22 20.36
CA MET A 22 -2.32 -14.79 20.66
C MET A 22 -0.88 -14.26 20.60
N GLN A 23 0.09 -15.05 21.07
CA GLN A 23 1.52 -14.73 20.98
C GLN A 23 2.00 -14.57 19.53
N GLN A 24 1.58 -15.46 18.63
CA GLN A 24 1.93 -15.37 17.21
C GLN A 24 1.32 -14.13 16.55
N LYS A 25 0.07 -13.79 16.88
CA LYS A 25 -0.59 -12.56 16.38
C LYS A 25 0.18 -11.32 16.82
N THR A 26 0.51 -11.22 18.11
CA THR A 26 1.29 -10.12 18.66
C THR A 26 2.65 -10.01 17.99
N LEU A 27 3.37 -11.14 17.82
CA LEU A 27 4.67 -11.16 17.15
C LEU A 27 4.58 -10.67 15.69
N GLN A 28 3.57 -11.11 14.92
CA GLN A 28 3.39 -10.65 13.54
C GLN A 28 3.11 -9.15 13.43
N VAL A 29 2.34 -8.60 14.37
CA VAL A 29 2.06 -7.16 14.44
C VAL A 29 3.33 -6.39 14.80
N LEU A 30 4.08 -6.85 15.79
CA LEU A 30 5.38 -6.26 16.16
C LEU A 30 6.38 -6.31 15.01
N LEU A 31 6.46 -7.43 14.27
CA LEU A 31 7.32 -7.53 13.09
C LEU A 31 6.90 -6.54 12.00
N SER A 32 5.59 -6.35 11.80
CA SER A 32 5.08 -5.39 10.81
C SER A 32 5.39 -3.95 11.24
N PHE A 33 5.27 -3.64 12.53
CA PHE A 33 5.68 -2.35 13.10
C PHE A 33 7.19 -2.11 12.93
N SER A 34 8.03 -3.06 13.33
CA SER A 34 9.49 -2.95 13.21
C SER A 34 9.95 -2.83 11.76
N PHE A 35 9.27 -3.53 10.83
CA PHE A 35 9.52 -3.38 9.41
C PHE A 35 9.15 -1.96 8.91
N GLY A 36 8.04 -1.40 9.41
CA GLY A 36 7.67 -0.01 9.18
C GLY A 36 8.75 0.95 9.67
N VAL A 37 9.21 0.79 10.92
CA VAL A 37 10.29 1.61 11.51
C VAL A 37 11.55 1.57 10.65
N LEU A 38 11.99 0.37 10.25
CA LEU A 38 13.17 0.19 9.39
C LEU A 38 13.03 0.94 8.07
N LEU A 39 11.88 0.83 7.39
CA LEU A 39 11.64 1.54 6.14
C LEU A 39 11.48 3.05 6.32
N GLY A 40 10.90 3.51 7.43
CA GLY A 40 10.83 4.93 7.78
C GLY A 40 12.22 5.52 7.98
N PHE A 41 13.13 4.79 8.63
CA PHE A 41 14.54 5.18 8.74
C PHE A 41 15.21 5.22 7.36
N ILE A 42 15.08 4.15 6.55
CA ILE A 42 15.70 4.09 5.22
C ILE A 42 15.22 5.24 4.33
N SER A 43 13.91 5.49 4.31
CA SER A 43 13.32 6.57 3.52
C SER A 43 13.88 7.92 3.95
N LYS A 44 13.87 8.23 5.26
CA LYS A 44 14.39 9.52 5.70
C LYS A 44 15.89 9.65 5.51
N TYR A 45 16.64 8.58 5.75
CA TYR A 45 18.09 8.55 5.56
C TYR A 45 18.46 8.80 4.09
N SER A 46 17.76 8.16 3.14
CA SER A 46 18.00 8.39 1.72
C SER A 46 17.74 9.83 1.28
N ASP A 47 16.80 10.54 1.91
CA ASP A 47 16.52 11.96 1.61
C ASP A 47 17.66 12.90 2.03
N THR A 48 18.55 12.46 2.95
CA THR A 48 19.62 13.32 3.48
C THR A 48 20.91 13.27 2.66
N ILE A 49 21.07 12.26 1.81
CA ILE A 49 22.34 12.01 1.13
C ILE A 49 22.29 12.61 -0.27
N PRO A 50 23.24 13.51 -0.63
CA PRO A 50 23.35 14.02 -1.98
C PRO A 50 23.51 12.88 -2.99
N SER A 51 22.89 13.01 -4.15
CA SER A 51 22.95 12.01 -5.22
C SER A 51 24.27 12.06 -6.00
N ASN A 52 25.41 11.98 -5.31
CA ASN A 52 26.75 12.01 -5.89
C ASN A 52 27.48 10.66 -5.74
N GLY A 53 28.22 10.28 -6.78
CA GLY A 53 28.88 8.97 -6.84
C GLY A 53 27.90 7.79 -6.94
N LEU A 54 28.44 6.57 -6.97
CA LEU A 54 27.65 5.34 -7.11
C LEU A 54 26.64 5.17 -5.97
N LEU A 55 27.09 5.36 -4.72
CA LEU A 55 26.28 5.17 -3.52
C LEU A 55 25.17 6.23 -3.44
N GLY A 56 25.50 7.51 -3.68
CA GLY A 56 24.51 8.58 -3.71
C GLY A 56 23.46 8.39 -4.80
N TYR A 57 23.83 7.87 -5.97
CA TYR A 57 22.86 7.57 -7.03
C TYR A 57 21.87 6.46 -6.62
N ILE A 58 22.34 5.38 -5.98
CA ILE A 58 21.48 4.30 -5.48
C ILE A 58 20.53 4.82 -4.41
N LEU A 59 21.03 5.64 -3.47
CA LEU A 59 20.19 6.26 -2.45
C LEU A 59 19.20 7.27 -3.02
N GLY A 60 19.57 8.01 -4.06
CA GLY A 60 18.66 8.88 -4.80
C GLY A 60 17.47 8.11 -5.36
N ILE A 61 17.71 6.94 -5.97
CA ILE A 61 16.63 6.06 -6.44
C ILE A 61 15.76 5.57 -5.27
N ILE A 62 16.35 5.24 -4.12
CA ILE A 62 15.58 4.82 -2.94
C ILE A 62 14.72 5.97 -2.42
N SER A 63 15.25 7.20 -2.37
CA SER A 63 14.50 8.40 -1.99
C SER A 63 13.33 8.64 -2.96
N ASP A 64 13.58 8.55 -4.27
CA ASP A 64 12.55 8.67 -5.31
C ASP A 64 11.43 7.63 -5.16
N ILE A 65 11.78 6.38 -4.85
CA ILE A 65 10.80 5.29 -4.65
C ILE A 65 10.01 5.52 -3.36
N THR A 66 10.67 5.87 -2.26
CA THR A 66 10.05 5.95 -0.93
C THR A 66 9.29 7.25 -0.68
N THR A 67 9.60 8.32 -1.41
CA THR A 67 8.81 9.56 -1.41
C THR A 67 7.42 9.35 -2.01
N ARG A 68 7.28 8.37 -2.90
CA ARG A 68 6.03 8.13 -3.63
C ARG A 68 5.17 7.06 -2.97
N LEU A 69 3.86 7.17 -3.19
CA LEU A 69 2.85 6.27 -2.64
C LEU A 69 3.03 4.82 -3.10
N GLY A 70 3.63 4.59 -4.27
CA GLY A 70 3.57 3.29 -4.93
C GLY A 70 4.13 2.13 -4.11
N ILE A 71 5.31 2.31 -3.53
CA ILE A 71 5.96 1.27 -2.72
C ILE A 71 5.13 0.97 -1.45
N TRP A 72 4.55 1.99 -0.84
CA TRP A 72 3.75 1.86 0.37
C TRP A 72 2.45 1.11 0.11
N VAL A 73 1.77 1.39 -1.02
CA VAL A 73 0.58 0.66 -1.46
C VAL A 73 0.92 -0.80 -1.77
N LEU A 74 2.03 -1.07 -2.46
CA LEU A 74 2.52 -2.41 -2.75
C LEU A 74 2.74 -3.21 -1.45
N LEU A 75 3.53 -2.67 -0.51
CA LEU A 75 3.85 -3.33 0.74
C LEU A 75 2.63 -3.54 1.62
N ALA A 76 1.76 -2.52 1.77
CA ALA A 76 0.52 -2.65 2.53
C ALA A 76 -0.40 -3.72 1.92
N THR A 77 -0.50 -3.78 0.59
CA THR A 77 -1.27 -4.82 -0.11
C THR A 77 -0.71 -6.21 0.16
N ILE A 78 0.62 -6.40 0.09
CA ILE A 78 1.26 -7.67 0.39
C ILE A 78 1.02 -8.07 1.86
N ILE A 79 1.24 -7.15 2.81
CA ILE A 79 1.01 -7.42 4.23
C ILE A 79 -0.45 -7.81 4.48
N ALA A 80 -1.41 -7.08 3.90
CA ALA A 80 -2.82 -7.38 4.04
C ALA A 80 -3.13 -8.77 3.47
N VAL A 81 -2.84 -9.00 2.20
CA VAL A 81 -3.29 -10.19 1.46
C VAL A 81 -2.74 -11.50 1.99
N TRP A 82 -1.52 -11.51 2.52
CA TRP A 82 -0.90 -12.70 3.10
C TRP A 82 -1.20 -12.89 4.59
N SER A 83 -2.04 -12.05 5.20
CA SER A 83 -2.49 -12.25 6.57
C SER A 83 -3.57 -13.33 6.67
N ASN A 84 -3.65 -14.00 7.83
CA ASN A 84 -4.55 -15.15 8.05
C ASN A 84 -6.04 -14.80 7.88
N ASN A 85 -6.43 -13.59 8.31
CA ASN A 85 -7.78 -13.06 8.22
C ASN A 85 -7.73 -11.53 7.99
N PRO A 86 -8.82 -10.91 7.51
CA PRO A 86 -8.80 -9.51 7.10
C PRO A 86 -8.60 -8.55 8.29
N ARG A 87 -9.01 -8.93 9.50
CA ARG A 87 -8.81 -8.12 10.72
C ARG A 87 -7.32 -8.03 11.10
N ILE A 88 -6.61 -9.16 11.05
CA ILE A 88 -5.18 -9.19 11.34
C ILE A 88 -4.40 -8.45 10.26
N GLY A 89 -4.79 -8.57 8.99
CA GLY A 89 -4.22 -7.78 7.91
C GLY A 89 -4.36 -6.27 8.15
N ALA A 90 -5.56 -5.83 8.57
CA ALA A 90 -5.83 -4.44 8.91
C ALA A 90 -4.93 -3.92 10.06
N ILE A 91 -4.80 -4.68 11.15
CA ILE A 91 -3.96 -4.31 12.30
C ILE A 91 -2.47 -4.26 11.90
N LYS A 92 -1.99 -5.25 11.13
CA LYS A 92 -0.59 -5.29 10.68
C LYS A 92 -0.24 -4.12 9.77
N VAL A 93 -1.11 -3.78 8.81
CA VAL A 93 -0.90 -2.64 7.90
C VAL A 93 -0.92 -1.32 8.69
N PHE A 94 -1.84 -1.19 9.65
CA PHE A 94 -1.86 -0.01 10.52
C PHE A 94 -0.57 0.13 11.33
N ALA A 95 -0.15 -0.95 12.00
CA ALA A 95 1.09 -0.97 12.77
C ALA A 95 2.33 -0.67 11.91
N PHE A 96 2.35 -1.19 10.67
CA PHE A 96 3.38 -0.89 9.68
C PHE A 96 3.45 0.61 9.37
N PHE A 97 2.32 1.26 9.06
CA PHE A 97 2.32 2.70 8.78
C PHE A 97 2.64 3.57 10.00
N VAL A 98 2.18 3.19 11.20
CA VAL A 98 2.53 3.90 12.43
C VAL A 98 4.04 3.83 12.67
N GLY A 99 4.66 2.64 12.56
CA GLY A 99 6.11 2.50 12.72
C GLY A 99 6.89 3.33 11.71
N MET A 100 6.46 3.30 10.44
CA MET A 100 7.05 4.10 9.37
C MET A 100 6.99 5.60 9.66
N LEU A 101 5.80 6.13 9.96
CA LEU A 101 5.59 7.56 10.20
C LEU A 101 6.35 8.04 11.44
N LEU A 102 6.27 7.29 12.55
CA LEU A 102 7.00 7.66 13.76
C LEU A 102 8.49 7.77 13.49
N MET A 103 9.09 6.78 12.84
CA MET A 103 10.52 6.82 12.57
C MET A 103 10.91 7.94 11.61
N TYR A 104 10.15 8.11 10.51
CA TYR A 104 10.43 9.16 9.52
C TYR A 104 10.40 10.56 10.14
N TYR A 105 9.40 10.84 10.99
CA TYR A 105 9.20 12.17 11.56
C TYR A 105 10.03 12.41 12.84
N ILE A 106 10.32 11.39 13.64
CA ILE A 106 11.30 11.51 14.74
C ILE A 106 12.68 11.80 14.16
N TYR A 107 13.09 11.10 13.10
CA TYR A 107 14.34 11.41 12.40
C TYR A 107 14.29 12.84 11.85
N SER A 108 13.22 13.22 11.15
CA SER A 108 13.08 14.60 10.64
C SER A 108 13.24 15.66 11.73
N MET A 109 12.64 15.44 12.91
CA MET A 109 12.79 16.34 14.06
C MET A 109 14.23 16.42 14.55
N TRP A 110 14.93 15.29 14.60
CA TRP A 110 16.34 15.25 14.97
C TRP A 110 17.23 16.02 13.99
N LEU A 111 16.94 15.98 12.68
CA LEU A 111 17.70 16.70 11.66
C LEU A 111 17.44 18.21 11.64
N PHE A 112 16.17 18.61 11.71
CA PHE A 112 15.78 20.01 11.46
C PHE A 112 15.53 20.82 12.74
N GLY A 113 15.54 20.18 13.91
CA GLY A 113 15.31 20.83 15.19
C GLY A 113 13.83 21.19 15.47
N PHE A 114 12.90 20.81 14.59
CA PHE A 114 11.45 20.98 14.78
C PHE A 114 10.65 19.80 14.23
N PHE A 115 9.47 19.55 14.80
CA PHE A 115 8.58 18.50 14.33
C PHE A 115 7.63 19.02 13.23
N PRO A 116 7.62 18.45 12.02
CA PRO A 116 6.77 18.92 10.91
C PRO A 116 5.31 18.46 11.08
N THR A 117 4.62 19.08 12.04
CA THR A 117 3.27 18.69 12.49
C THR A 117 2.23 18.64 11.36
N TYR A 118 2.27 19.59 10.43
CA TYR A 118 1.31 19.65 9.31
C TYR A 118 1.34 18.35 8.49
N TYR A 119 2.53 17.92 8.05
CA TYR A 119 2.70 16.70 7.26
C TYR A 119 2.41 15.44 8.09
N PHE A 120 2.86 15.40 9.35
CA PHE A 120 2.59 14.28 10.25
C PHE A 120 1.09 14.03 10.44
N ILE A 121 0.29 15.08 10.62
CA ILE A 121 -1.17 14.93 10.79
C ILE A 121 -1.81 14.41 9.50
N HIS A 122 -1.48 14.97 8.34
CA HIS A 122 -2.08 14.53 7.06
C HIS A 122 -1.77 13.06 6.77
N TRP A 123 -0.50 12.66 6.89
CA TRP A 123 -0.13 11.26 6.73
C TRP A 123 -0.67 10.35 7.84
N GLY A 124 -0.82 10.88 9.06
CA GLY A 124 -1.46 10.20 10.18
C GLY A 124 -2.93 9.84 9.91
N VAL A 125 -3.68 10.74 9.26
CA VAL A 125 -5.07 10.46 8.84
C VAL A 125 -5.12 9.35 7.78
N ILE A 126 -4.21 9.37 6.80
CA ILE A 126 -4.10 8.31 5.79
C ILE A 126 -3.76 6.97 6.45
N ALA A 127 -2.81 6.96 7.38
CA ALA A 127 -2.48 5.76 8.16
C ALA A 127 -3.67 5.29 8.99
N LEU A 128 -4.45 6.18 9.61
CA LEU A 128 -5.65 5.81 10.37
C LEU A 128 -6.74 5.19 9.48
N ALA A 129 -6.84 5.59 8.21
CA ALA A 129 -7.75 4.99 7.23
C ALA A 129 -7.23 3.67 6.62
N SER A 130 -5.93 3.40 6.71
CA SER A 130 -5.31 2.20 6.13
C SER A 130 -5.87 0.84 6.59
N PRO A 131 -6.34 0.64 7.85
CA PRO A 131 -6.93 -0.63 8.24
C PRO A 131 -8.17 -0.98 7.42
N ILE A 132 -8.98 0.01 7.05
CA ILE A 132 -10.19 -0.19 6.23
C ILE A 132 -9.78 -0.64 4.83
N ALA A 133 -8.82 0.06 4.21
CA ALA A 133 -8.30 -0.31 2.90
C ALA A 133 -7.69 -1.72 2.91
N ALA A 134 -6.88 -2.03 3.93
CA ALA A 134 -6.25 -3.34 4.10
C ALA A 134 -7.29 -4.47 4.29
N TYR A 135 -8.36 -4.21 5.04
CA TYR A 135 -9.46 -5.16 5.23
C TYR A 135 -10.12 -5.51 3.88
N ILE A 136 -10.40 -4.50 3.05
CA ILE A 136 -11.02 -4.72 1.73
C ILE A 136 -10.04 -5.44 0.78
N VAL A 137 -8.78 -4.98 0.73
CA VAL A 137 -7.74 -5.55 -0.14
C VAL A 137 -7.40 -6.99 0.23
N TRP A 138 -7.62 -7.43 1.47
CA TRP A 138 -7.48 -8.83 1.85
C TRP A 138 -8.32 -9.78 0.96
N PHE A 139 -9.49 -9.36 0.50
CA PHE A 139 -10.35 -10.17 -0.37
C PHE A 139 -9.88 -10.25 -1.83
N SER A 140 -8.81 -9.55 -2.20
CA SER A 140 -8.27 -9.52 -3.59
C SER A 140 -7.86 -10.89 -4.14
N ARG A 141 -7.40 -11.80 -3.27
CA ARG A 141 -7.07 -13.20 -3.61
C ARG A 141 -8.26 -14.16 -3.52
N GLY A 142 -9.48 -13.63 -3.48
CA GLY A 142 -10.70 -14.40 -3.61
C GLY A 142 -11.08 -14.69 -5.06
N ASN A 143 -12.29 -15.20 -5.26
CA ASN A 143 -12.88 -15.40 -6.59
C ASN A 143 -14.14 -14.55 -6.77
N GLY A 144 -14.39 -14.11 -8.00
CA GLY A 144 -15.59 -13.34 -8.33
C GLY A 144 -15.30 -11.85 -8.60
N TRP A 145 -16.35 -11.12 -8.97
CA TRP A 145 -16.26 -9.69 -9.28
C TRP A 145 -15.88 -8.84 -8.07
N ILE A 146 -16.35 -9.19 -6.87
CA ILE A 146 -16.01 -8.45 -5.65
C ILE A 146 -14.51 -8.57 -5.34
N ALA A 147 -13.95 -9.79 -5.37
CA ALA A 147 -12.51 -9.98 -5.22
C ALA A 147 -11.70 -9.25 -6.30
N ALA A 148 -12.21 -9.25 -7.54
CA ALA A 148 -11.56 -8.55 -8.64
C ALA A 148 -11.53 -7.03 -8.41
N PHE A 149 -12.62 -6.47 -7.88
CA PHE A 149 -12.70 -5.06 -7.51
C PHE A 149 -11.76 -4.74 -6.34
N CYS A 150 -11.69 -5.60 -5.32
CA CYS A 150 -10.74 -5.46 -4.22
C CYS A 150 -9.28 -5.44 -4.68
N ALA A 151 -8.92 -6.26 -5.67
CA ALA A 151 -7.59 -6.27 -6.28
C ALA A 151 -7.35 -5.06 -7.20
N ALA A 152 -8.39 -4.64 -7.93
CA ALA A 152 -8.32 -3.54 -8.88
C ALA A 152 -8.12 -2.18 -8.22
N MET A 153 -8.54 -1.97 -6.97
CA MET A 153 -8.34 -0.70 -6.26
C MET A 153 -6.84 -0.31 -6.13
N PRO A 154 -5.97 -1.12 -5.50
CA PRO A 154 -4.55 -0.77 -5.40
C PRO A 154 -3.88 -0.76 -6.78
N ILE A 155 -4.20 -1.70 -7.69
CA ILE A 155 -3.58 -1.74 -9.03
C ILE A 155 -3.98 -0.51 -9.86
N GLY A 156 -5.27 -0.16 -9.87
CA GLY A 156 -5.81 0.97 -10.61
C GLY A 156 -5.29 2.31 -10.10
N LEU A 157 -5.11 2.44 -8.78
CA LEU A 157 -4.43 3.59 -8.18
C LEU A 157 -3.00 3.74 -8.72
N LEU A 158 -2.20 2.67 -8.64
CA LEU A 158 -0.81 2.67 -9.10
C LEU A 158 -0.67 2.94 -10.60
N VAL A 159 -1.56 2.40 -11.42
CA VAL A 159 -1.56 2.73 -12.86
C VAL A 159 -1.97 4.16 -13.11
N SER A 160 -2.88 4.73 -12.32
CA SER A 160 -3.26 6.13 -12.45
C SER A 160 -2.12 7.08 -12.07
N THR A 161 -1.41 6.81 -10.97
CA THR A 161 -0.25 7.60 -10.52
C THR A 161 0.99 7.39 -11.39
N GLY A 162 1.12 6.20 -12.00
CA GLY A 162 2.21 5.85 -12.92
C GLY A 162 1.97 6.25 -14.37
N TYR A 163 0.73 6.51 -14.78
CA TYR A 163 0.39 6.87 -16.17
C TYR A 163 1.25 7.99 -16.77
N PRO A 164 1.65 9.04 -16.02
CA PRO A 164 2.55 10.08 -16.53
C PRO A 164 3.86 9.58 -17.12
N PHE A 165 4.33 8.40 -16.73
CA PHE A 165 5.52 7.77 -17.29
C PHE A 165 5.51 7.71 -18.82
N PHE A 166 4.35 7.42 -19.44
CA PHE A 166 4.27 7.19 -20.88
C PHE A 166 4.43 8.44 -21.75
N TYR A 167 4.36 9.64 -21.17
CA TYR A 167 4.59 10.89 -21.90
C TYR A 167 5.69 11.77 -21.29
N THR A 168 6.05 11.56 -20.01
CA THR A 168 7.16 12.28 -19.36
C THR A 168 8.47 11.49 -19.34
N PHE A 169 8.41 10.15 -19.47
CA PHE A 169 9.55 9.25 -19.28
C PHE A 169 10.27 9.40 -17.94
N ALA A 170 9.64 10.04 -16.95
CA ALA A 170 10.20 10.19 -15.62
C ALA A 170 10.20 8.84 -14.89
N ILE A 171 11.40 8.33 -14.62
CA ILE A 171 11.65 6.99 -14.02
C ILE A 171 10.85 6.79 -12.73
N THR A 172 10.64 7.86 -11.96
CA THR A 172 9.86 7.83 -10.71
C THR A 172 8.42 7.36 -10.93
N HIS A 173 7.75 7.74 -12.03
CA HIS A 173 6.44 7.22 -12.40
C HIS A 173 6.51 5.78 -12.96
N GLY A 174 7.65 5.40 -13.54
CA GLY A 174 7.89 4.04 -14.01
C GLY A 174 7.82 3.00 -12.89
N PHE A 175 8.28 3.35 -11.68
CA PHE A 175 8.17 2.47 -10.50
C PHE A 175 6.71 2.18 -10.10
N GLU A 176 5.81 3.16 -10.21
CA GLU A 176 4.38 2.96 -9.95
C GLU A 176 3.78 1.91 -10.89
N ILE A 177 4.13 1.99 -12.19
CA ILE A 177 3.74 1.00 -13.19
C ILE A 177 4.35 -0.36 -12.85
N LEU A 178 5.63 -0.43 -12.50
CA LEU A 178 6.29 -1.67 -12.08
C LEU A 178 5.56 -2.33 -10.90
N PHE A 179 5.25 -1.57 -9.85
CA PHE A 179 4.52 -2.07 -8.68
C PHE A 179 3.10 -2.53 -9.03
N SER A 180 2.43 -1.83 -9.95
CA SER A 180 1.12 -2.27 -10.45
C SER A 180 1.19 -3.62 -11.16
N VAL A 181 2.24 -3.84 -11.97
CA VAL A 181 2.48 -5.10 -12.67
C VAL A 181 2.77 -6.23 -11.68
N ILE A 182 3.58 -5.96 -10.66
CA ILE A 182 3.84 -6.94 -9.58
C ILE A 182 2.52 -7.34 -8.90
N LEU A 183 1.68 -6.39 -8.50
CA LEU A 183 0.37 -6.70 -7.93
C LEU A 183 -0.53 -7.48 -8.89
N PHE A 184 -0.54 -7.11 -10.18
CA PHE A 184 -1.33 -7.80 -11.19
C PHE A 184 -0.86 -9.24 -11.44
N ILE A 185 0.41 -9.56 -11.19
CA ILE A 185 0.95 -10.92 -11.28
C ILE A 185 0.59 -11.74 -10.03
N ILE A 186 0.71 -11.18 -8.83
CA ILE A 186 0.62 -11.95 -7.57
C ILE A 186 -0.81 -12.12 -7.03
N LEU A 187 -1.73 -11.19 -7.33
CA LEU A 187 -3.09 -11.19 -6.76
C LEU A 187 -4.08 -12.17 -7.43
N PRO A 188 -4.10 -12.35 -8.77
CA PRO A 188 -5.04 -13.26 -9.39
C PRO A 188 -4.83 -14.71 -8.96
N THR A 189 -5.91 -15.38 -8.58
CA THR A 189 -5.91 -16.82 -8.28
C THR A 189 -5.87 -17.65 -9.57
N ASN A 190 -6.67 -17.26 -10.56
CA ASN A 190 -6.90 -17.99 -11.81
C ASN A 190 -6.92 -17.04 -13.01
N GLN A 191 -6.75 -17.56 -14.24
CA GLN A 191 -6.77 -16.74 -15.47
C GLN A 191 -8.10 -15.98 -15.67
N LYS A 192 -9.24 -16.59 -15.33
CA LYS A 192 -10.56 -15.91 -15.35
C LYS A 192 -10.61 -14.72 -14.38
N GLN A 193 -9.99 -14.88 -13.22
CA GLN A 193 -9.94 -13.82 -12.22
C GLN A 193 -9.02 -12.67 -12.68
N ARG A 194 -7.89 -13.00 -13.33
CA ARG A 194 -6.99 -12.01 -13.93
C ARG A 194 -7.70 -11.10 -14.93
N LEU A 195 -8.58 -11.65 -15.78
CA LEU A 195 -9.36 -10.86 -16.73
C LEU A 195 -10.38 -9.93 -16.04
N ARG A 196 -11.04 -10.40 -14.98
CA ARG A 196 -11.94 -9.55 -14.17
C ARG A 196 -11.19 -8.43 -13.46
N ILE A 197 -9.99 -8.71 -12.97
CA ILE A 197 -9.12 -7.70 -12.35
C ILE A 197 -8.74 -6.66 -13.39
N PHE A 198 -8.30 -7.08 -14.59
CA PHE A 198 -7.91 -6.16 -15.66
C PHE A 198 -9.06 -5.22 -16.05
N THR A 199 -10.26 -5.75 -16.29
CA THR A 199 -11.44 -4.94 -16.62
C THR A 199 -11.82 -3.97 -15.49
N SER A 200 -11.84 -4.44 -14.24
CA SER A 200 -12.15 -3.59 -13.08
C SER A 200 -11.09 -2.51 -12.86
N MET A 201 -9.81 -2.84 -13.08
CA MET A 201 -8.67 -1.93 -12.95
C MET A 201 -8.75 -0.79 -13.97
N LEU A 202 -9.08 -1.06 -15.23
CA LEU A 202 -9.29 -0.03 -16.25
C LEU A 202 -10.42 0.92 -15.86
N PHE A 203 -11.51 0.40 -15.29
CA PHE A 203 -12.62 1.21 -14.81
C PHE A 203 -12.22 2.11 -13.63
N ILE A 204 -11.50 1.57 -12.64
CA ILE A 204 -10.96 2.35 -11.51
C ILE A 204 -10.01 3.45 -12.02
N MET A 205 -9.10 3.10 -12.93
CA MET A 205 -8.17 4.06 -13.52
C MET A 205 -8.92 5.21 -14.22
N PHE A 206 -9.96 4.88 -15.00
CA PHE A 206 -10.79 5.87 -15.67
C PHE A 206 -11.46 6.81 -14.67
N ILE A 207 -12.02 6.29 -13.57
CA ILE A 207 -12.63 7.12 -12.52
C ILE A 207 -11.59 8.04 -11.87
N ILE A 208 -10.46 7.48 -11.43
CA ILE A 208 -9.42 8.25 -10.73
C ILE A 208 -8.91 9.37 -11.63
N ARG A 209 -8.69 9.11 -12.92
CA ARG A 209 -8.13 10.10 -13.85
C ARG A 209 -9.12 11.18 -14.26
N ASN A 210 -10.41 10.86 -14.36
CA ASN A 210 -11.45 11.83 -14.69
C ASN A 210 -12.08 12.49 -13.46
N SER A 211 -11.58 12.20 -12.26
CA SER A 211 -12.01 12.82 -11.02
C SER A 211 -10.88 13.61 -10.37
N ASN A 212 -11.24 14.58 -9.55
CA ASN A 212 -10.29 15.32 -8.71
C ASN A 212 -9.97 14.57 -7.40
N ILE A 213 -10.20 13.25 -7.33
CA ILE A 213 -10.03 12.48 -6.09
C ILE A 213 -8.59 12.54 -5.58
N LEU A 214 -7.59 12.42 -6.47
CA LEU A 214 -6.19 12.47 -6.05
C LEU A 214 -5.79 13.84 -5.52
N SER A 215 -6.32 14.93 -6.11
CA SER A 215 -6.04 16.28 -5.60
C SER A 215 -6.76 16.57 -4.29
N TYR A 216 -7.91 15.98 -4.01
CA TYR A 216 -8.54 16.11 -2.69
C TYR A 216 -7.85 15.28 -1.60
N LEU A 217 -7.31 14.11 -1.96
CA LEU A 217 -6.64 13.22 -1.00
C LEU A 217 -5.18 13.60 -0.73
N PHE A 218 -4.48 14.08 -1.75
CA PHE A 218 -3.04 14.35 -1.70
C PHE A 218 -2.69 15.79 -2.10
N GLY A 219 -3.66 16.65 -2.42
CA GLY A 219 -3.39 18.05 -2.72
C GLY A 219 -2.93 18.79 -1.47
N GLY A 220 -1.77 19.43 -1.57
CA GLY A 220 -1.15 20.14 -0.45
C GLY A 220 -0.28 19.26 0.45
N LEU A 221 -0.04 17.99 0.07
CA LEU A 221 0.99 17.11 0.62
C LEU A 221 2.26 17.14 -0.24
#